data_AF-A0A4W4G1U8-F1
#
_entry.id   AF-A0A4W4G1U8-F1
#
_cell.length_a   1.000
_cell.length_b   1.000
_cell.length_c   1.000
_cell.angle_alpha   90.00
_cell.angle_beta   90.00
_cell.angle_gamma   90.00
#
_symmetry.space_group_name_H-M   'P 1'
#
loop_
_entity.id
_entity.type
_entity.pdbx_description
1 polymer ?
#
loop_
_entity_poly.entity_id
_entity_poly.type
_entity_poly.pdbx_seq_one_letter_code
_entity_poly.pdbx_strand_id
1 'polypeptide(L)'
;LLLAAITLNAKVLKNLPKCPSQFLLDFVSRCFFIKENLCVCALGCLEHVTVTALQQDFVVMLTRNIKAWTGLTDPSKTKTWKWVDGTAYWQSGEPNGQNEHCVIYNYGFDSKNIWADYPCDNKFAWICERKIFH
;
A
#
# COMPACT_ATOMS: atom_id res chain seq x y z
N LEU A 1 -7.62 -26.20 7.34
CA LEU A 1 -7.25 -25.76 5.97
C LEU A 1 -5.76 -25.45 6.00
N LEU A 2 -4.98 -26.32 5.36
CA LEU A 2 -3.53 -26.38 5.51
C LEU A 2 -2.87 -25.10 4.99
N LEU A 3 -2.10 -24.43 5.84
CA LEU A 3 -0.99 -23.59 5.40
C LEU A 3 0.03 -24.53 4.77
N ALA A 4 -0.03 -24.69 3.44
CA ALA A 4 1.05 -25.31 2.70
C ALA A 4 2.26 -24.39 2.80
N ALA A 5 3.16 -24.66 3.76
CA ALA A 5 4.49 -24.11 3.75
C ALA A 5 5.22 -24.72 2.54
N ILE A 6 5.11 -24.05 1.39
CA ILE A 6 5.87 -24.38 0.19
C ILE A 6 7.34 -24.29 0.59
N THR A 7 8.03 -25.43 0.65
CA THR A 7 9.46 -25.50 0.90
C THR A 7 10.16 -24.96 -0.35
N LEU A 8 10.50 -23.67 -0.34
CA LEU A 8 11.22 -23.02 -1.43
C LEU A 8 12.66 -23.58 -1.48
N ASN A 9 13.07 -24.09 -2.65
CA ASN A 9 14.42 -24.59 -2.87
C ASN A 9 15.46 -23.47 -2.70
N ALA A 10 16.59 -23.74 -2.04
CA ALA A 10 17.70 -22.80 -1.87
C ALA A 10 18.20 -22.17 -3.18
N LYS A 11 18.10 -22.87 -4.32
CA LYS A 11 18.40 -22.34 -5.66
C LYS A 11 17.39 -21.28 -6.12
N VAL A 12 16.12 -21.45 -5.77
CA VAL A 12 15.06 -20.46 -6.03
C VAL A 12 15.28 -19.22 -5.17
N LEU A 13 15.59 -19.40 -3.88
CA LEU A 13 15.87 -18.30 -2.95
C LEU A 13 17.05 -17.42 -3.40
N LYS A 14 18.10 -18.01 -3.99
CA LYS A 14 19.27 -17.27 -4.50
C LYS A 14 18.99 -16.42 -5.73
N ASN A 15 17.94 -16.76 -6.49
CA ASN A 15 17.57 -16.08 -7.74
C ASN A 15 16.39 -15.11 -7.55
N LEU A 16 15.93 -14.90 -6.31
CA LEU A 16 14.88 -13.92 -6.06
C LEU A 16 15.38 -12.50 -6.40
N PRO A 17 14.52 -11.66 -6.99
CA PRO A 17 14.79 -10.25 -7.16
C PRO A 17 15.21 -9.60 -5.83
N LYS A 18 16.25 -8.78 -5.85
CA LYS A 18 16.74 -8.11 -4.63
C LYS A 18 16.19 -6.70 -4.53
N CYS A 19 15.56 -6.41 -3.39
CA CYS A 19 15.10 -5.07 -3.09
C CYS A 19 16.21 -4.13 -2.62
N PRO A 20 15.97 -2.83 -2.79
CA PRO A 20 16.52 -1.73 -2.00
C PRO A 20 16.97 -2.13 -0.59
N SER A 21 18.08 -1.62 -0.05
CA SER A 21 18.26 -1.64 1.40
C SER A 21 17.03 -0.99 2.08
N GLN A 22 16.52 -1.61 3.15
CA GLN A 22 15.30 -1.25 3.88
C GLN A 22 13.96 -1.61 3.20
N PHE A 23 13.94 -1.99 1.92
CA PHE A 23 12.73 -2.45 1.26
C PHE A 23 12.52 -3.95 1.47
N LEU A 24 11.26 -4.36 1.69
CA LEU A 24 10.85 -5.75 1.77
C LEU A 24 10.26 -6.20 0.43
N LEU A 25 10.65 -7.40 -0.01
CA LEU A 25 10.13 -8.05 -1.21
C LEU A 25 8.76 -8.68 -0.89
N ASP A 26 7.73 -8.30 -1.62
CA ASP A 26 6.44 -8.98 -1.58
C ASP A 26 6.44 -10.27 -2.41
N PHE A 27 5.31 -10.96 -2.45
CA PHE A 27 5.19 -12.22 -3.17
C PHE A 27 4.94 -12.06 -4.69
N VAL A 28 4.80 -10.83 -5.20
CA VAL A 28 4.69 -10.52 -6.64
C VAL A 28 5.90 -9.74 -7.16
N SER A 29 7.05 -9.86 -6.48
CA SER A 29 8.34 -9.26 -6.86
C SER A 29 8.33 -7.72 -6.90
N ARG A 30 7.66 -7.10 -5.93
CA ARG A 30 7.64 -5.65 -5.72
C ARG A 30 8.30 -5.34 -4.39
N CYS A 31 8.94 -4.17 -4.33
CA CYS A 31 9.66 -3.73 -3.15
C CYS A 31 8.84 -2.69 -2.41
N PHE A 32 8.59 -2.93 -1.12
CA PHE A 32 7.86 -2.01 -0.26
C PHE A 32 8.71 -1.48 0.88
N PHE A 33 8.48 -0.24 1.27
CA PHE A 33 9.10 0.39 2.42
C PHE A 33 8.10 1.31 3.12
N ILE A 34 8.19 1.39 4.44
CA ILE A 34 7.44 2.36 5.22
C ILE A 34 8.37 3.50 5.58
N LYS A 35 8.02 4.68 5.11
CA LYS A 35 8.72 5.91 5.48
C LYS A 35 7.96 6.58 6.63
N GLU A 36 8.54 6.52 7.81
CA GLU A 36 8.10 7.29 8.97
C GLU A 36 8.64 8.73 8.85
N ASN A 37 7.76 9.72 9.01
CA ASN A 37 7.99 11.18 8.89
C ASN A 37 7.87 11.80 7.48
N LEU A 38 6.78 12.58 7.30
CA LEU A 38 6.57 13.74 6.41
C LEU A 38 7.17 13.65 4.99
N CYS A 39 6.41 13.04 4.07
CA CYS A 39 6.31 13.57 2.72
C CYS A 39 4.97 14.29 2.61
N VAL A 40 4.97 15.56 2.22
CA VAL A 40 3.75 16.17 1.64
C VAL A 40 3.67 15.62 0.23
N CYS A 41 2.46 15.26 -0.21
CA CYS A 41 2.13 14.59 -1.47
C CYS A 41 2.88 15.14 -2.73
N ALA A 42 3.43 16.36 -2.67
CA ALA A 42 4.00 17.08 -3.79
C ALA A 42 5.48 16.78 -4.16
N LEU A 43 6.32 16.13 -3.33
CA LEU A 43 7.79 16.17 -3.55
C LEU A 43 8.53 14.81 -3.50
N GLY A 44 7.95 13.74 -4.03
CA GLY A 44 8.77 12.61 -4.53
C GLY A 44 8.67 11.26 -3.81
N CYS A 45 7.56 10.94 -3.15
CA CYS A 45 7.21 9.56 -2.80
C CYS A 45 6.24 8.90 -3.81
N LEU A 46 5.83 9.64 -4.86
CA LEU A 46 4.88 9.19 -5.87
C LEU A 46 5.58 8.39 -6.99
N GLU A 47 6.00 7.18 -6.69
CA GLU A 47 5.74 6.10 -7.63
C GLU A 47 4.45 5.44 -7.15
N HIS A 48 3.39 5.58 -7.94
CA HIS A 48 2.04 5.07 -7.68
C HIS A 48 2.06 3.76 -6.90
N VAL A 49 1.78 3.82 -5.59
CA VAL A 49 1.66 2.61 -4.77
C VAL A 49 0.32 1.99 -5.08
N THR A 50 0.39 0.95 -5.89
CA THR A 50 -0.74 0.15 -6.31
C THR A 50 -0.76 -1.07 -5.43
N VAL A 51 -1.49 -1.00 -4.33
CA VAL A 51 -1.80 -2.21 -3.57
C VAL A 51 -2.85 -2.97 -4.37
N THR A 52 -2.64 -4.25 -4.59
CA THR A 52 -3.67 -5.18 -5.11
C THR A 52 -4.31 -5.92 -3.95
N ALA A 53 -5.40 -6.63 -4.22
CA ALA A 53 -6.00 -7.63 -3.33
C ALA A 53 -4.97 -8.54 -2.69
N LEU A 54 -4.05 -8.98 -3.52
CA LEU A 54 -2.95 -9.84 -3.15
C LEU A 54 -2.05 -9.11 -2.12
N GLN A 55 -1.67 -7.88 -2.40
CA GLN A 55 -0.75 -7.13 -1.53
C GLN A 55 -1.40 -6.61 -0.24
N GLN A 56 -2.74 -6.65 -0.10
CA GLN A 56 -3.45 -6.16 1.10
C GLN A 56 -2.91 -6.79 2.39
N ASP A 57 -2.83 -8.13 2.46
CA ASP A 57 -2.34 -8.83 3.65
C ASP A 57 -0.87 -8.50 3.95
N PHE A 58 -0.07 -8.31 2.89
CA PHE A 58 1.33 -7.92 3.03
C PHE A 58 1.46 -6.49 3.58
N VAL A 59 0.62 -5.55 3.11
CA VAL A 59 0.56 -4.18 3.63
C VAL A 59 0.11 -4.18 5.09
N VAL A 60 -0.87 -5.00 5.46
CA VAL A 60 -1.29 -5.17 6.87
C VAL A 60 -0.12 -5.61 7.74
N MET A 61 0.62 -6.63 7.30
CA MET A 61 1.79 -7.12 8.01
C MET A 61 2.91 -6.06 8.09
N LEU A 62 3.22 -5.41 6.96
CA LEU A 62 4.30 -4.42 6.84
C LEU A 62 4.03 -3.22 7.76
N THR A 63 2.81 -2.72 7.77
CA THR A 63 2.40 -1.52 8.52
C THR A 63 2.26 -1.76 10.01
N ARG A 64 2.10 -3.00 10.48
CA ARG A 64 1.86 -3.29 11.90
C ARG A 64 0.71 -2.45 12.47
N ASN A 65 -0.31 -2.18 11.66
CA ASN A 65 -1.45 -1.33 11.99
C ASN A 65 -1.09 0.14 12.32
N ILE A 66 -0.02 0.69 11.75
CA ILE A 66 0.15 2.16 11.73
C ILE A 66 -0.74 2.77 10.65
N LYS A 67 -1.26 3.97 10.90
CA LYS A 67 -1.92 4.78 9.86
C LYS A 67 -0.88 5.27 8.87
N ALA A 68 -1.13 5.03 7.60
CA ALA A 68 -0.22 5.41 6.53
C ALA A 68 -0.98 5.89 5.31
N TRP A 69 -0.43 6.88 4.64
CA TRP A 69 -0.82 7.25 3.29
C TRP A 69 -0.49 6.14 2.31
N THR A 70 -1.37 6.03 1.32
CA THR A 70 -1.17 5.22 0.14
C THR A 70 -0.80 6.13 -1.03
N GLY A 71 -0.27 5.56 -2.11
CA GLY A 71 0.07 6.32 -3.32
C GLY A 71 -1.14 6.71 -4.16
N LEU A 72 -2.37 6.39 -3.72
CA LEU A 72 -3.60 6.74 -4.42
C LEU A 72 -3.99 8.18 -4.11
N THR A 73 -4.09 8.98 -5.17
CA THR A 73 -4.51 10.38 -5.13
C THR A 73 -5.58 10.63 -6.19
N ASP A 74 -6.49 11.56 -5.94
CA ASP A 74 -7.50 12.01 -6.89
C ASP A 74 -7.25 13.47 -7.31
N PRO A 75 -6.25 13.71 -8.18
CA PRO A 75 -5.92 15.07 -8.63
C PRO A 75 -7.05 15.68 -9.46
N SER A 76 -7.88 14.84 -10.11
CA SER A 76 -9.02 15.27 -10.94
C SER A 76 -10.28 15.58 -10.12
N LYS A 77 -10.27 15.33 -8.81
CA LYS A 77 -11.41 15.53 -7.90
C LYS A 77 -12.68 14.80 -8.35
N THR A 78 -12.53 13.66 -9.02
CA THR A 78 -13.65 12.86 -9.55
C THR A 78 -14.17 11.84 -8.54
N LYS A 79 -13.48 11.69 -7.39
CA LYS A 79 -13.72 10.68 -6.35
C LYS A 79 -13.70 9.25 -6.86
N THR A 80 -12.88 8.99 -7.87
CA THR A 80 -12.76 7.68 -8.48
C THR A 80 -11.37 7.14 -8.27
N TRP A 81 -11.19 6.36 -7.21
CA TRP A 81 -10.00 5.53 -7.03
C TRP A 81 -10.32 4.10 -7.43
N LYS A 82 -9.41 3.50 -8.18
CA LYS A 82 -9.46 2.09 -8.53
C LYS A 82 -8.09 1.49 -8.30
N TRP A 83 -8.08 0.36 -7.60
CA TRP A 83 -6.91 -0.48 -7.48
C TRP A 83 -6.68 -1.18 -8.82
N VAL A 84 -5.45 -1.63 -9.06
CA VAL A 84 -5.04 -2.18 -10.37
C VAL A 84 -5.85 -3.40 -10.78
N ASP A 85 -6.33 -4.19 -9.82
CA ASP A 85 -7.18 -5.36 -10.06
C ASP A 85 -8.68 -5.03 -10.08
N GLY A 86 -9.05 -3.75 -9.95
CA GLY A 86 -10.44 -3.30 -9.92
C GLY A 86 -11.17 -3.53 -8.60
N THR A 87 -10.52 -4.09 -7.58
CA THR A 87 -11.15 -4.36 -6.27
C THR A 87 -11.06 -3.14 -5.36
N ALA A 88 -12.17 -2.75 -4.73
CA ALA A 88 -12.20 -1.64 -3.79
C ALA A 88 -12.06 -2.13 -2.33
N TYR A 89 -11.18 -1.51 -1.56
CA TYR A 89 -10.87 -1.88 -0.16
C TYR A 89 -11.37 -0.88 0.88
N TRP A 90 -12.39 -0.11 0.50
CA TRP A 90 -12.95 0.94 1.34
C TRP A 90 -13.52 0.39 2.65
N GLN A 91 -13.26 1.10 3.74
CA GLN A 91 -14.01 0.94 4.97
C GLN A 91 -15.49 1.23 4.71
N SER A 92 -16.37 0.58 5.46
CA SER A 92 -17.81 0.84 5.38
C SER A 92 -18.11 2.34 5.57
N GLY A 93 -18.78 2.94 4.59
CA GLY A 93 -19.08 4.37 4.57
C GLY A 93 -18.05 5.26 3.89
N GLU A 94 -16.96 4.69 3.35
CA GLU A 94 -15.96 5.41 2.56
C GLU A 94 -16.06 5.07 1.06
N PRO A 95 -15.65 5.98 0.16
CA PRO A 95 -15.18 7.34 0.45
C PRO A 95 -16.35 8.33 0.69
N ASN A 96 -16.24 9.22 1.68
CA ASN A 96 -17.32 10.17 2.02
C ASN A 96 -16.93 11.67 2.07
N GLY A 97 -15.65 12.00 2.04
CA GLY A 97 -15.18 13.37 2.25
C GLY A 97 -15.35 14.28 1.05
N GLN A 98 -15.79 15.53 1.25
CA GLN A 98 -15.91 16.51 0.15
C GLN A 98 -14.57 17.15 -0.25
N ASN A 99 -13.62 17.27 0.67
CA ASN A 99 -12.28 17.83 0.46
C ASN A 99 -11.18 16.81 0.78
N GLU A 100 -11.47 15.54 0.51
CA GLU A 100 -10.60 14.40 0.81
C GLU A 100 -10.18 13.75 -0.51
N HIS A 101 -8.89 13.89 -0.83
CA HIS A 101 -8.35 13.54 -2.15
C HIS A 101 -7.18 12.56 -2.09
N CYS A 102 -6.76 12.18 -0.89
CA CYS A 102 -5.70 11.21 -0.65
C CYS A 102 -6.28 10.02 0.11
N VAL A 103 -5.69 8.84 -0.05
CA VAL A 103 -6.23 7.64 0.59
C VAL A 103 -5.29 7.15 1.69
N ILE A 104 -5.84 6.95 2.89
CA ILE A 104 -5.13 6.35 4.02
C ILE A 104 -5.48 4.88 4.18
N TYR A 105 -4.54 4.14 4.75
CA TYR A 105 -4.69 2.82 5.30
C TYR A 105 -4.90 2.90 6.83
N ASN A 106 -5.60 1.90 7.40
CA ASN A 106 -5.90 1.75 8.83
C ASN A 106 -6.85 2.81 9.41
N TYR A 107 -7.93 3.13 8.69
CA TYR A 107 -8.97 4.05 9.20
C TYR A 107 -9.95 3.39 10.18
N GLY A 108 -10.14 2.06 10.12
CA GLY A 108 -11.15 1.31 10.87
C GLY A 108 -10.61 0.17 11.75
N PHE A 109 -11.54 -0.60 12.32
CA PHE A 109 -11.26 -1.79 13.16
C PHE A 109 -11.37 -3.13 12.41
N ASP A 110 -11.96 -3.13 11.21
CA ASP A 110 -11.95 -4.30 10.32
C ASP A 110 -10.50 -4.53 9.85
N SER A 111 -10.03 -5.76 9.69
CA SER A 111 -8.68 -6.03 9.17
C SER A 111 -8.62 -6.01 7.64
N LYS A 112 -9.77 -6.06 6.95
CA LYS A 112 -9.86 -6.16 5.49
C LYS A 112 -10.27 -4.87 4.81
N ASN A 113 -11.15 -4.09 5.44
CA ASN A 113 -11.75 -2.87 4.89
C ASN A 113 -11.29 -1.66 5.71
N ILE A 114 -10.15 -1.08 5.34
CA ILE A 114 -9.46 -0.08 6.17
C ILE A 114 -8.98 1.15 5.41
N TRP A 115 -9.42 1.26 4.16
CA TRP A 115 -9.08 2.38 3.30
C TRP A 115 -10.13 3.47 3.45
N ALA A 116 -9.70 4.73 3.47
CA ALA A 116 -10.58 5.90 3.53
C ALA A 116 -9.95 7.05 2.73
N ASP A 117 -10.78 7.86 2.07
CA ASP A 117 -10.30 9.17 1.65
C ASP A 117 -10.02 10.02 2.89
N TYR A 118 -9.08 10.94 2.76
CA TYR A 118 -8.66 11.80 3.86
C TYR A 118 -8.05 13.12 3.33
N PRO A 119 -8.05 14.21 4.12
CA PRO A 119 -7.44 15.46 3.70
C PRO A 119 -5.93 15.30 3.61
N CYS A 120 -5.37 15.53 2.42
CA CYS A 120 -3.97 15.26 2.06
C CYS A 120 -2.92 15.94 2.94
N ASP A 121 -3.29 17.02 3.64
CA ASP A 121 -2.36 17.83 4.45
C ASP A 121 -2.04 17.19 5.81
N ASN A 122 -2.68 16.06 6.14
CA ASN A 122 -2.41 15.33 7.37
C ASN A 122 -1.07 14.59 7.35
N LYS A 123 -0.48 14.44 8.54
CA LYS A 123 0.84 13.83 8.72
C LYS A 123 0.70 12.38 9.14
N PHE A 124 0.82 11.47 8.18
CA PHE A 124 0.92 10.02 8.42
C PHE A 124 2.22 9.45 7.86
N ALA A 125 2.53 8.19 8.20
CA ALA A 125 3.58 7.44 7.53
C ALA A 125 3.22 7.23 6.04
N TRP A 126 4.18 6.85 5.22
CA TRP A 126 3.93 6.54 3.80
C TRP A 126 4.31 5.11 3.49
N ILE A 127 3.39 4.38 2.85
CA ILE A 127 3.74 3.15 2.15
C ILE A 127 4.35 3.56 0.82
N CYS A 128 5.56 3.10 0.53
CA CYS A 128 6.27 3.31 -0.73
C CYS A 128 6.41 1.98 -1.45
N GLU A 129 6.14 1.95 -2.75
CA GLU A 129 6.33 0.79 -3.62
C GLU A 129 7.31 1.14 -4.73
N ARG A 130 8.17 0.19 -5.10
CA ARG A 130 9.04 0.32 -6.27
C ARG A 130 9.07 -0.97 -7.08
N LYS A 131 9.04 -0.82 -8.41
CA LYS A 131 9.26 -1.93 -9.34
C LYS A 131 10.73 -2.34 -9.33
N ILE A 132 10.98 -3.64 -9.43
CA ILE A 132 12.32 -4.14 -9.69
C ILE A 132 12.52 -4.06 -11.20
N PHE A 133 13.40 -3.16 -11.64
CA PHE A 133 13.82 -3.10 -13.04
C PHE A 133 14.89 -4.18 -13.25
N HIS A 134 14.67 -5.04 -14.25
CA HIS A 134 15.64 -6.03 -14.71
C HIS A 134 16.60 -5.41 -15.72
#